data_AF-A0A7C2C0D8-F1
#
_entry.id   AF-A0A7C2C0D8-F1
#
_cell.length_a   1.000
_cell.length_b   1.000
_cell.length_c   1.000
_cell.angle_alpha   90.00
_cell.angle_beta   90.00
_cell.angle_gamma   90.00
#
_symmetry.space_group_name_H-M   'P 1'
#
loop_
_entity.id
_entity.type
_entity.pdbx_description
1 polymer ?
#
loop_
_entity_poly.entity_id
_entity_poly.type
_entity_poly.pdbx_seq_one_letter_code
_entity_poly.pdbx_strand_id
1 'polypeptide(L)'
;MNLLSPHLALYRLFDLADEIDLSRLATPRLRLSRPRLGAVRFQNPPAQVELGVRSVEGVSGLLTARLYEFGVASLSFRIHLGERVPWEAFLEKALALPELPFWEGFFLAELAALEPYLQGALLRPEAKRLSEEFTVYHALGLEGAKAHKPPVDLTPLWMGTREEFAPEVRREMARYRYSYSTEDLALLGFDRVLILDSEGIWDVADLVEFVHAQLLELSYYDRVLTEELEAVPLVLRERGVWGYGRLQRLR
;
A
#
# COMPACT_ATOMS: atom_id res chain seq x y z
N MET A 1 12.56 0.91 -27.35
CA MET A 1 11.47 0.05 -26.82
C MET A 1 10.44 0.96 -26.17
N ASN A 2 9.14 0.74 -26.40
CA ASN A 2 8.07 1.56 -25.83
C ASN A 2 7.21 0.74 -24.86
N LEU A 3 6.81 1.36 -23.76
CA LEU A 3 5.74 0.87 -22.89
C LEU A 3 4.39 1.33 -23.45
N LEU A 4 3.41 0.44 -23.37
CA LEU A 4 2.04 0.72 -23.78
C LEU A 4 1.22 1.14 -22.57
N SER A 5 0.55 2.28 -22.67
CA SER A 5 -0.30 2.87 -21.63
C SER A 5 0.27 2.79 -20.19
N PRO A 6 1.53 3.22 -19.94
CA PRO A 6 2.09 3.14 -18.60
C PRO A 6 1.40 4.06 -17.60
N HIS A 7 1.21 3.53 -16.40
CA HIS A 7 0.67 4.20 -15.24
C HIS A 7 1.65 4.12 -14.07
N LEU A 8 1.64 5.14 -13.24
CA LEU A 8 2.30 5.18 -11.95
C LEU A 8 1.26 5.43 -10.88
N ALA A 9 1.15 4.54 -9.90
CA ALA A 9 0.25 4.70 -8.77
C ALA A 9 1.07 4.87 -7.49
N LEU A 10 0.83 5.99 -6.80
CA LEU A 10 1.40 6.26 -5.48
C LEU A 10 0.38 5.84 -4.43
N TYR A 11 0.81 5.04 -3.47
CA TYR A 11 -0.01 4.60 -2.36
C TYR A 11 0.44 5.27 -1.06
N ARG A 12 -0.52 5.71 -0.27
CA ARG A 12 -0.34 6.11 1.13
C ARG A 12 -1.43 5.47 1.96
N LEU A 13 -1.03 4.72 2.98
CA LEU A 13 -1.92 4.05 3.89
C LEU A 13 -1.80 4.70 5.25
N PHE A 14 -2.92 4.84 5.94
CA PHE A 14 -3.01 5.48 7.24
C PHE A 14 -3.81 4.60 8.18
N ASP A 15 -3.26 4.41 9.37
CA ASP A 15 -4.00 3.86 10.50
C ASP A 15 -4.88 4.98 11.12
N LEU A 16 -6.20 4.80 11.09
CA LEU A 16 -7.17 5.84 11.47
C LEU A 16 -7.85 5.57 12.81
N ALA A 17 -8.06 4.31 13.17
CA ALA A 17 -8.88 3.89 14.29
C ALA A 17 -8.67 2.40 14.56
N ASP A 18 -9.11 1.89 15.69
CA ASP A 18 -9.10 0.44 15.95
C ASP A 18 -9.93 -0.32 14.89
N GLU A 19 -11.09 0.22 14.53
CA GLU A 19 -11.98 -0.36 13.53
C GLU A 19 -12.72 0.73 12.73
N ILE A 20 -13.07 0.42 11.48
CA ILE A 20 -13.98 1.19 10.63
C ILE A 20 -15.24 0.37 10.39
N ASP A 21 -16.37 0.83 10.92
CA ASP A 21 -17.67 0.21 10.67
C ASP A 21 -18.14 0.52 9.24
N LEU A 22 -17.73 -0.35 8.30
CA LEU A 22 -18.07 -0.22 6.88
C LEU A 22 -19.58 -0.26 6.62
N SER A 23 -20.41 -0.77 7.55
CA SER A 23 -21.87 -0.81 7.37
C SER A 23 -22.52 0.57 7.49
N ARG A 24 -21.84 1.51 8.15
CA ARG A 24 -22.28 2.90 8.30
C ARG A 24 -21.91 3.78 7.10
N LEU A 25 -21.16 3.24 6.15
CA LEU A 25 -20.76 3.94 4.94
C LEU A 25 -21.65 3.50 3.77
N ALA A 26 -22.21 4.46 3.05
CA ALA A 26 -23.00 4.21 1.84
C ALA A 26 -22.11 4.04 0.60
N THR A 27 -21.10 3.16 0.67
CA THR A 27 -20.07 3.00 -0.37
C THR A 27 -20.06 1.59 -0.98
N PRO A 28 -19.78 1.45 -2.28
CA PRO A 28 -19.69 0.15 -2.92
C PRO A 28 -18.51 -0.67 -2.36
N ARG A 29 -18.71 -1.96 -2.10
CA ARG A 29 -17.63 -2.87 -1.68
C ARG A 29 -16.80 -3.31 -2.88
N LEU A 30 -15.48 -3.37 -2.72
CA LEU A 30 -14.57 -3.86 -3.76
C LEU A 30 -14.98 -5.28 -4.19
N ARG A 31 -15.10 -5.48 -5.51
CA ARG A 31 -15.13 -6.81 -6.12
C ARG A 31 -13.85 -7.00 -6.90
N LEU A 32 -13.05 -7.99 -6.52
CA LEU A 32 -11.87 -8.39 -7.30
C LEU A 32 -12.31 -8.79 -8.71
N SER A 33 -11.79 -8.10 -9.72
CA SER A 33 -12.25 -8.23 -11.11
C SER A 33 -12.01 -9.60 -11.73
N ARG A 34 -11.16 -10.46 -11.14
CA ARG A 34 -10.96 -11.87 -11.51
C ARG A 34 -10.28 -12.62 -10.35
N PRO A 35 -10.89 -13.67 -9.78
CA PRO A 35 -10.22 -14.56 -8.85
C PRO A 35 -9.40 -15.59 -9.64
N ARG A 36 -8.41 -15.18 -10.44
CA ARG A 36 -7.52 -16.16 -11.10
C ARG A 36 -6.68 -16.94 -10.09
N LEU A 37 -6.49 -16.40 -8.89
CA LEU A 37 -5.68 -17.02 -7.86
C LEU A 37 -6.44 -17.86 -6.85
N GLY A 38 -7.73 -17.66 -6.60
CA GLY A 38 -8.50 -18.41 -5.57
C GLY A 38 -7.89 -18.43 -4.15
N ALA A 39 -6.72 -17.80 -3.95
CA ALA A 39 -5.83 -18.00 -2.82
C ALA A 39 -6.03 -16.93 -1.74
N VAL A 40 -6.65 -15.81 -2.10
CA VAL A 40 -6.97 -14.72 -1.17
C VAL A 40 -8.47 -14.45 -1.26
N ARG A 41 -9.20 -14.95 -0.26
CA ARG A 41 -10.58 -14.55 -0.01
C ARG A 41 -10.55 -13.51 1.10
N PHE A 42 -10.91 -12.27 0.79
CA PHE A 42 -11.23 -11.31 1.84
C PHE A 42 -12.43 -11.84 2.62
N GLN A 43 -12.28 -12.07 3.92
CA GLN A 43 -13.43 -12.42 4.76
C GLN A 43 -14.43 -11.26 4.77
N ASN A 44 -13.94 -10.03 4.85
CA ASN A 44 -14.68 -8.81 4.62
C ASN A 44 -13.96 -7.95 3.57
N PRO A 45 -14.53 -7.83 2.35
CA PRO A 45 -13.93 -7.01 1.32
C PRO A 45 -13.97 -5.53 1.73
N PRO A 46 -12.87 -4.80 1.51
CA PRO A 46 -12.79 -3.39 1.85
C PRO A 46 -13.78 -2.55 1.03
N ALA A 47 -14.20 -1.42 1.59
CA ALA A 47 -15.03 -0.46 0.87
C ALA A 47 -14.16 0.40 -0.04
N GLN A 48 -14.60 0.64 -1.27
CA GLN A 48 -13.88 1.50 -2.22
C GLN A 48 -14.66 2.79 -2.48
N VAL A 49 -13.95 3.90 -2.47
CA VAL A 49 -14.49 5.24 -2.73
C VAL A 49 -13.68 5.87 -3.86
N GLU A 50 -14.31 6.12 -4.99
CA GLU A 50 -13.70 6.89 -6.07
C GLU A 50 -13.77 8.38 -5.71
N LEU A 51 -12.61 8.97 -5.38
CA LEU A 51 -12.51 10.39 -5.03
C LEU A 51 -12.47 11.27 -6.29
N GLY A 52 -12.23 10.67 -7.46
CA GLY A 52 -12.23 11.33 -8.76
C GLY A 52 -10.86 11.85 -9.16
N VAL A 53 -10.82 12.64 -10.24
CA VAL A 53 -9.57 13.22 -10.73
C VAL A 53 -9.08 14.32 -9.79
N ARG A 54 -7.79 14.30 -9.47
CA ARG A 54 -7.08 15.36 -8.74
C ARG A 54 -5.90 15.85 -9.55
N SER A 55 -5.50 17.09 -9.28
CA SER A 55 -4.31 17.71 -9.85
C SER A 55 -3.54 18.39 -8.73
N VAL A 56 -2.23 18.14 -8.67
CA VAL A 56 -1.32 18.75 -7.70
C VAL A 56 -0.01 19.08 -8.42
N GLU A 57 0.47 20.32 -8.31
CA GLU A 57 1.73 20.78 -8.91
C GLU A 57 1.91 20.38 -10.39
N GLY A 58 0.82 20.45 -11.17
CA GLY A 58 0.81 20.11 -12.61
C GLY A 58 0.75 18.60 -12.93
N VAL A 59 0.64 17.74 -11.92
CA VAL A 59 0.44 16.29 -12.07
C VAL A 59 -1.03 15.95 -11.85
N SER A 60 -1.66 15.35 -12.85
CA SER A 60 -3.07 14.91 -12.78
C SER A 60 -3.18 13.40 -12.71
N GLY A 61 -4.14 12.91 -11.94
CA GLY A 61 -4.36 11.48 -11.74
C GLY A 61 -5.72 11.18 -11.13
N LEU A 62 -6.10 9.90 -11.15
CA LEU A 62 -7.31 9.41 -10.48
C LEU A 62 -6.97 9.07 -9.03
N LEU A 63 -7.69 9.67 -8.08
CA LEU A 63 -7.58 9.34 -6.67
C LEU A 63 -8.69 8.38 -6.25
N THR A 64 -8.31 7.31 -5.57
CA THR A 64 -9.23 6.33 -4.97
C THR A 64 -8.86 6.12 -3.52
N ALA A 65 -9.86 5.97 -2.66
CA ALA A 65 -9.68 5.52 -1.28
C ALA A 65 -10.22 4.10 -1.12
N ARG A 66 -9.53 3.30 -0.32
CA ARG A 66 -9.98 1.98 0.10
C ARG A 66 -9.93 1.89 1.63
N LEU A 67 -11.05 1.47 2.21
CA LEU A 67 -11.27 1.44 3.65
C LEU A 67 -11.34 -0.01 4.12
N TYR A 68 -10.45 -0.37 5.02
CA TYR A 68 -10.39 -1.67 5.65
C TYR A 68 -11.06 -1.61 7.02
N GLU A 69 -11.81 -2.66 7.37
CA GLU A 69 -12.59 -2.68 8.61
C GLU A 69 -11.72 -2.66 9.88
N PHE A 70 -10.46 -3.09 9.77
CA PHE A 70 -9.47 -3.08 10.84
C PHE A 70 -8.76 -1.73 11.01
N GLY A 71 -9.40 -0.62 10.61
CA GLY A 71 -8.89 0.71 10.94
C GLY A 71 -8.10 1.44 9.86
N VAL A 72 -7.73 0.77 8.77
CA VAL A 72 -6.80 1.33 7.77
C VAL A 72 -7.53 1.96 6.60
N ALA A 73 -7.08 3.15 6.19
CA ALA A 73 -7.45 3.77 4.92
C ALA A 73 -6.25 3.84 3.97
N SER A 74 -6.40 3.30 2.76
CA SER A 74 -5.43 3.40 1.67
C SER A 74 -5.88 4.43 0.64
N LEU A 75 -5.03 5.39 0.34
CA LEU A 75 -5.20 6.34 -0.76
C LEU A 75 -4.28 5.94 -1.91
N SER A 76 -4.85 5.78 -3.10
CA SER A 76 -4.14 5.48 -4.34
C SER A 76 -4.30 6.61 -5.34
N PHE A 77 -3.20 7.25 -5.71
CA PHE A 77 -3.18 8.29 -6.75
C PHE A 77 -2.54 7.75 -8.02
N ARG A 78 -3.35 7.48 -9.04
CA ARG A 78 -2.94 6.84 -10.30
C ARG A 78 -2.79 7.85 -11.42
N ILE A 79 -1.56 7.95 -11.94
CA ILE A 79 -1.16 8.88 -12.99
C ILE A 79 -0.96 8.10 -14.28
N HIS A 80 -1.64 8.51 -15.35
CA HIS A 80 -1.42 7.97 -16.69
C HIS A 80 -0.32 8.77 -17.40
N LEU A 81 0.74 8.11 -17.83
CA LEU A 81 1.93 8.76 -18.39
C LEU A 81 1.88 8.92 -19.92
N GLY A 82 0.83 8.42 -20.58
CA GLY A 82 0.57 8.49 -22.01
C GLY A 82 0.31 7.12 -22.64
N GLU A 83 -0.11 7.08 -23.90
CA GLU A 83 -0.45 5.81 -24.60
C GLU A 83 0.77 4.99 -25.02
N ARG A 84 1.86 5.66 -25.40
CA ARG A 84 3.08 5.02 -25.86
C ARG A 84 4.26 5.86 -25.42
N VAL A 85 5.04 5.32 -24.49
CA VAL A 85 6.14 6.05 -23.85
C VAL A 85 7.45 5.29 -24.06
N PRO A 86 8.52 5.94 -24.57
CA PRO A 86 9.84 5.35 -24.63
C PRO A 86 10.32 4.88 -23.25
N TRP A 87 10.94 3.70 -23.17
CA TRP A 87 11.39 3.11 -21.90
C TRP A 87 12.21 4.07 -21.04
N GLU A 88 13.19 4.77 -21.63
CA GLU A 88 14.03 5.72 -20.89
C GLU A 88 13.23 6.90 -20.33
N ALA A 89 12.30 7.46 -21.12
CA ALA A 89 11.45 8.56 -20.66
C ALA A 89 10.46 8.12 -19.56
N PHE A 90 9.97 6.87 -19.63
CA PHE A 90 9.20 6.28 -18.55
C PHE A 90 10.06 6.13 -17.30
N LEU A 91 11.27 5.57 -17.43
CA LEU A 91 12.16 5.32 -16.30
C LEU A 91 12.51 6.60 -15.55
N GLU A 92 12.86 7.67 -16.27
CA GLU A 92 13.11 8.99 -15.69
C GLU A 92 11.93 9.49 -14.85
N LYS A 93 10.71 9.42 -15.39
CA LYS A 93 9.49 9.82 -14.67
C LYS A 93 9.19 8.89 -13.50
N ALA A 94 9.37 7.59 -13.67
CA ALA A 94 9.06 6.57 -12.67
C ALA A 94 9.95 6.67 -11.42
N LEU A 95 11.19 7.14 -11.59
CA LEU A 95 12.12 7.38 -10.50
C LEU A 95 11.97 8.79 -9.91
N ALA A 96 11.75 9.82 -10.73
CA ALA A 96 11.68 11.19 -10.23
C ALA A 96 10.36 11.55 -9.55
N LEU A 97 9.24 11.04 -10.06
CA LEU A 97 7.91 11.47 -9.63
C LEU A 97 7.61 11.09 -8.17
N PRO A 98 7.88 9.85 -7.68
CA PRO A 98 7.62 9.49 -6.28
C PRO A 98 8.41 10.32 -5.26
N GLU A 99 9.55 10.88 -5.67
CA GLU A 99 10.48 11.62 -4.80
C GLU A 99 10.12 13.12 -4.67
N LEU A 100 9.04 13.57 -5.32
CA LEU A 100 8.62 14.98 -5.22
C LEU A 100 8.11 15.30 -3.81
N PRO A 101 8.52 16.43 -3.20
CA PRO A 101 8.32 16.67 -1.78
C PRO A 101 6.87 17.00 -1.39
N PHE A 102 5.98 17.25 -2.35
CA PHE A 102 4.61 17.67 -2.07
C PHE A 102 3.65 16.49 -1.81
N TRP A 103 4.07 15.24 -2.02
CA TRP A 103 3.18 14.08 -1.87
C TRP A 103 2.64 13.93 -0.46
N GLU A 104 3.48 14.09 0.55
CA GLU A 104 3.06 13.98 1.95
C GLU A 104 1.92 14.96 2.26
N GLY A 105 2.11 16.25 1.93
CA GLY A 105 1.08 17.27 2.12
C GLY A 105 -0.19 17.02 1.29
N PHE A 106 -0.05 16.53 0.06
CA PHE A 106 -1.17 16.18 -0.81
C PHE A 106 -2.03 15.05 -0.20
N PHE A 107 -1.41 13.94 0.19
CA PHE A 107 -2.14 12.80 0.74
C PHE A 107 -2.77 13.12 2.12
N LEU A 108 -2.08 13.89 2.96
CA LEU A 108 -2.65 14.35 4.24
C LEU A 108 -3.87 15.27 4.02
N ALA A 109 -3.83 16.15 3.02
CA ALA A 109 -4.97 17.01 2.69
C ALA A 109 -6.17 16.22 2.17
N GLU A 110 -5.95 15.23 1.28
CA GLU A 110 -7.02 14.37 0.77
C GLU A 110 -7.60 13.45 1.86
N LEU A 111 -6.76 12.97 2.80
CA LEU A 111 -7.22 12.23 3.97
C LEU A 111 -8.11 13.12 4.87
N ALA A 112 -7.66 14.33 5.18
CA ALA A 112 -8.43 15.29 5.98
C ALA A 112 -9.77 15.65 5.31
N ALA A 113 -9.83 15.70 3.98
CA ALA A 113 -11.07 15.90 3.23
C ALA A 113 -12.01 14.69 3.30
N LEU A 114 -11.48 13.48 3.50
CA LEU A 114 -12.24 12.24 3.64
C LEU A 114 -12.79 12.04 5.06
N GLU A 115 -12.09 12.50 6.09
CA GLU A 115 -12.44 12.31 7.51
C GLU A 115 -13.89 12.67 7.90
N PRO A 116 -14.49 13.79 7.43
CA PRO A 116 -15.88 14.11 7.76
C PRO A 116 -16.88 13.03 7.34
N TYR A 117 -16.58 12.31 6.25
CA TYR A 117 -17.40 11.19 5.78
C TYR A 117 -17.21 9.93 6.64
N LEU A 118 -16.09 9.81 7.35
CA LEU A 118 -15.74 8.66 8.18
C LEU A 118 -16.12 8.82 9.65
N GLN A 119 -16.35 10.05 10.13
CA GLN A 119 -16.50 10.35 11.57
C GLN A 119 -17.52 9.45 12.32
N GLY A 120 -18.61 9.05 11.68
CA GLY A 120 -19.62 8.15 12.28
C GLY A 120 -19.29 6.66 12.21
N ALA A 121 -18.29 6.28 11.42
CA ALA A 121 -17.84 4.91 11.18
C ALA A 121 -16.55 4.55 11.93
N LEU A 122 -15.73 5.52 12.34
CA LEU A 122 -14.50 5.27 13.09
C LEU A 122 -14.80 4.86 14.54
N LEU A 123 -14.33 3.68 14.95
CA LEU A 123 -14.44 3.17 16.31
C LEU A 123 -13.08 3.32 17.00
N ARG A 124 -13.03 4.14 18.06
CA ARG A 124 -11.79 4.54 18.76
C ARG A 124 -10.76 5.14 17.78
N PRO A 125 -11.00 6.38 17.30
CA PRO A 125 -10.09 7.06 16.39
C PRO A 125 -8.71 7.28 17.01
N GLU A 126 -7.67 7.08 16.21
CA GLU A 126 -6.28 7.17 16.63
C GLU A 126 -5.74 8.60 16.54
N ALA A 127 -5.12 9.06 17.63
CA ALA A 127 -4.49 10.38 17.70
C ALA A 127 -3.11 10.39 17.02
N LYS A 128 -2.39 9.26 17.11
CA LYS A 128 -1.08 9.08 16.48
C LYS A 128 -1.25 8.08 15.34
N ARG A 129 -1.14 8.56 14.10
CA ARG A 129 -1.34 7.73 12.92
C ARG A 129 -0.01 7.16 12.46
N LEU A 130 0.04 5.85 12.29
CA LEU A 130 1.09 5.20 11.52
C LEU A 130 0.75 5.32 10.03
N SER A 131 1.77 5.31 9.18
CA SER A 131 1.58 5.34 7.74
C SER A 131 2.54 4.40 7.03
N GLU A 132 2.06 3.79 5.97
CA GLU A 132 2.83 2.99 5.03
C GLU A 132 2.76 3.59 3.64
N GLU A 133 3.81 3.38 2.85
CA GLU A 133 3.86 3.86 1.48
C GLU A 133 4.52 2.86 0.54
N PHE A 134 4.01 2.82 -0.69
CA PHE A 134 4.64 2.07 -1.76
C PHE A 134 4.23 2.64 -3.13
N THR A 135 4.97 2.27 -4.17
CA THR A 135 4.75 2.72 -5.55
C THR A 135 4.47 1.54 -6.46
N VAL A 136 3.47 1.68 -7.34
CA VAL A 136 3.18 0.69 -8.38
C VAL A 136 3.42 1.29 -9.76
N TYR A 137 4.23 0.60 -10.54
CA TYR A 137 4.44 0.80 -11.96
C TYR A 137 3.58 -0.21 -12.71
N HIS A 138 2.71 0.23 -13.61
CA HIS A 138 1.90 -0.66 -14.43
C HIS A 138 2.00 -0.26 -15.90
N ALA A 139 2.04 -1.23 -16.81
CA ALA A 139 1.90 -0.98 -18.24
C ALA A 139 1.25 -2.15 -18.97
N LEU A 140 0.61 -1.85 -20.11
CA LEU A 140 0.00 -2.84 -21.01
C LEU A 140 1.01 -3.63 -21.85
N GLY A 141 2.14 -3.97 -21.23
CA GLY A 141 3.28 -4.63 -21.86
C GLY A 141 4.23 -3.67 -22.59
N LEU A 142 5.18 -4.28 -23.31
CA LEU A 142 6.15 -3.59 -24.15
C LEU A 142 5.86 -3.89 -25.62
N GLU A 143 5.97 -2.86 -26.44
CA GLU A 143 5.71 -2.98 -27.87
C GLU A 143 6.64 -3.99 -28.54
N GLY A 144 6.06 -5.02 -29.15
CA GLY A 144 6.80 -6.05 -29.89
C GLY A 144 7.59 -7.02 -28.98
N ALA A 145 7.34 -7.03 -27.67
CA ALA A 145 8.01 -7.92 -26.74
C ALA A 145 7.02 -8.62 -25.80
N LYS A 146 7.35 -9.85 -25.41
CA LYS A 146 6.58 -10.60 -24.42
C LYS A 146 6.91 -10.09 -23.01
N ALA A 147 5.87 -9.78 -22.22
CA ALA A 147 6.04 -9.17 -20.89
C ALA A 147 6.86 -10.05 -19.94
N HIS A 148 6.68 -11.38 -20.01
CA HIS A 148 7.45 -12.31 -19.20
C HIS A 148 8.95 -12.29 -19.51
N LYS A 149 9.46 -11.67 -20.58
CA LYS A 149 10.90 -11.56 -20.82
C LYS A 149 11.21 -10.23 -21.50
N PRO A 150 11.11 -9.13 -20.74
CA PRO A 150 11.22 -7.80 -21.30
C PRO A 150 12.68 -7.56 -21.73
N PRO A 151 12.91 -6.98 -22.92
CA PRO A 151 14.26 -6.71 -23.45
C PRO A 151 14.84 -5.41 -22.88
N VAL A 152 14.53 -5.09 -21.63
CA VAL A 152 14.94 -3.87 -20.92
C VAL A 152 15.39 -4.23 -19.50
N ASP A 153 16.23 -3.38 -18.92
CA ASP A 153 16.70 -3.56 -17.56
C ASP A 153 15.66 -3.05 -16.56
N LEU A 154 15.06 -3.95 -15.78
CA LEU A 154 14.07 -3.62 -14.75
C LEU A 154 14.70 -3.26 -13.40
N THR A 155 16.01 -3.52 -13.23
CA THR A 155 16.71 -3.33 -11.96
C THR A 155 16.56 -1.90 -11.40
N PRO A 156 16.63 -0.83 -12.22
CA PRO A 156 16.41 0.53 -11.72
C PRO A 156 15.05 0.74 -11.04
N LEU A 157 13.97 0.15 -11.59
CA LEU A 157 12.63 0.26 -11.01
C LEU A 157 12.47 -0.56 -9.73
N TRP A 158 13.16 -1.71 -9.65
CA TRP A 158 13.16 -2.55 -8.45
C TRP A 158 13.95 -1.92 -7.29
N MET A 159 15.07 -1.27 -7.62
CA MET A 159 15.95 -0.60 -6.65
C MET A 159 15.52 0.83 -6.33
N GLY A 160 14.71 1.46 -7.18
CA GLY A 160 14.31 2.86 -7.02
C GLY A 160 15.38 3.89 -7.36
N THR A 161 16.50 3.48 -7.95
CA THR A 161 17.61 4.37 -8.33
C THR A 161 18.21 3.97 -9.67
N ARG A 162 18.96 4.87 -10.31
CA ARG A 162 19.68 4.61 -11.56
C ARG A 162 21.18 4.57 -11.28
N GLU A 163 21.72 3.36 -11.19
CA GLU A 163 23.13 3.12 -10.90
C GLU A 163 23.70 1.97 -11.75
N GLU A 164 25.02 1.81 -11.69
CA GLU A 164 25.69 0.63 -12.23
C GLU A 164 25.54 -0.54 -11.24
N PHE A 165 24.49 -1.34 -11.43
CA PHE A 165 24.23 -2.49 -10.57
C PHE A 165 25.17 -3.65 -10.85
N ALA A 166 25.78 -4.18 -9.78
CA ALA A 166 26.55 -5.40 -9.82
C ALA A 166 25.70 -6.58 -10.37
N PRO A 167 26.31 -7.57 -11.05
CA PRO A 167 25.61 -8.73 -11.58
C PRO A 167 24.79 -9.51 -10.53
N GLU A 168 25.23 -9.50 -9.26
CA GLU A 168 24.56 -10.11 -8.12
C GLU A 168 23.17 -9.52 -7.88
N VAL A 169 23.04 -8.18 -7.93
CA VAL A 169 21.78 -7.46 -7.72
C VAL A 169 20.76 -7.86 -8.79
N ARG A 170 21.23 -7.98 -10.04
CA ARG A 170 20.41 -8.39 -11.18
C ARG A 170 19.92 -9.83 -11.04
N ARG A 171 20.77 -10.72 -10.49
CA ARG A 171 20.40 -12.11 -10.20
C ARG A 171 19.41 -12.21 -9.04
N GLU A 172 19.57 -11.38 -8.02
CA GLU A 172 18.66 -11.34 -6.87
C GLU A 172 17.28 -10.81 -7.28
N MET A 173 17.23 -9.70 -8.02
CA MET A 173 15.99 -9.14 -8.59
C MET A 173 15.19 -10.19 -9.37
N ALA A 174 15.86 -11.05 -10.13
CA ALA A 174 15.20 -12.10 -10.90
C ALA A 174 14.42 -13.12 -10.04
N ARG A 175 14.74 -13.25 -8.75
CA ARG A 175 14.03 -14.13 -7.80
C ARG A 175 12.67 -13.58 -7.38
N TYR A 176 12.50 -12.25 -7.42
CA TYR A 176 11.25 -11.58 -7.08
C TYR A 176 10.35 -11.33 -8.29
N ARG A 177 10.64 -12.04 -9.38
CA ARG A 177 9.97 -11.91 -10.66
C ARG A 177 9.02 -13.09 -10.88
N TYR A 178 7.75 -12.80 -11.05
CA TYR A 178 6.67 -13.75 -11.16
C TYR A 178 5.93 -13.55 -12.49
N SER A 179 5.65 -14.64 -13.20
CA SER A 179 4.83 -14.64 -14.40
C SER A 179 3.96 -15.89 -14.39
N TYR A 180 2.68 -15.74 -14.68
CA TYR A 180 1.72 -16.84 -14.87
C TYR A 180 1.57 -17.21 -16.34
N SER A 181 1.79 -16.26 -17.25
CA SER A 181 1.72 -16.43 -18.69
C SER A 181 2.91 -15.77 -19.39
N THR A 182 2.96 -15.88 -20.73
CA THR A 182 3.98 -15.15 -21.50
C THR A 182 3.68 -13.66 -21.64
N GLU A 183 2.46 -13.24 -21.32
CA GLU A 183 1.98 -11.87 -21.48
C GLU A 183 1.91 -11.08 -20.17
N ASP A 184 2.34 -11.69 -19.05
CA ASP A 184 2.36 -11.03 -17.75
C ASP A 184 3.73 -11.08 -17.05
N LEU A 185 3.94 -10.12 -16.18
CA LEU A 185 5.08 -10.00 -15.29
C LEU A 185 4.70 -9.18 -14.06
N ALA A 186 4.93 -9.72 -12.89
CA ALA A 186 4.98 -8.98 -11.64
C ALA A 186 6.41 -9.04 -11.08
N LEU A 187 6.97 -7.90 -10.72
CA LEU A 187 8.26 -7.79 -10.05
C LEU A 187 8.05 -7.06 -8.73
N LEU A 188 8.29 -7.76 -7.62
CA LEU A 188 8.07 -7.27 -6.27
C LEU A 188 9.38 -6.75 -5.67
N GLY A 189 9.40 -5.46 -5.34
CA GLY A 189 10.45 -4.81 -4.56
C GLY A 189 10.02 -4.64 -3.10
N PHE A 190 10.83 -3.88 -2.36
CA PHE A 190 10.56 -3.58 -0.96
C PHE A 190 9.38 -2.61 -0.79
N ASP A 191 9.43 -1.50 -1.51
CA ASP A 191 8.46 -0.39 -1.51
C ASP A 191 7.87 -0.14 -2.91
N ARG A 192 8.14 -1.04 -3.85
CA ARG A 192 7.91 -0.85 -5.29
C ARG A 192 7.41 -2.13 -5.94
N VAL A 193 6.46 -1.99 -6.84
CA VAL A 193 5.90 -3.11 -7.61
C VAL A 193 5.88 -2.72 -9.08
N LEU A 194 6.38 -3.59 -9.95
CA LEU A 194 6.21 -3.45 -11.39
C LEU A 194 5.28 -4.54 -11.91
N ILE A 195 4.25 -4.12 -12.65
CA ILE A 195 3.28 -4.97 -13.33
C ILE A 195 3.33 -4.67 -14.82
N LEU A 196 3.62 -5.70 -15.62
CA LEU A 196 3.42 -5.67 -17.06
C LEU A 196 2.36 -6.70 -17.36
N ASP A 197 1.21 -6.30 -17.87
CA ASP A 197 0.13 -7.22 -18.19
C ASP A 197 -0.65 -6.73 -19.42
N SER A 198 -0.99 -7.62 -20.33
CA SER A 198 -1.71 -7.26 -21.56
C SER A 198 -3.20 -6.93 -21.35
N GLU A 199 -3.80 -7.38 -20.24
CA GLU A 199 -5.23 -7.22 -19.95
C GLU A 199 -5.54 -5.99 -19.07
N GLY A 200 -4.50 -5.30 -18.58
CA GLY A 200 -4.64 -4.13 -17.71
C GLY A 200 -5.12 -4.48 -16.31
N ILE A 201 -4.75 -5.65 -15.80
CA ILE A 201 -5.19 -6.16 -14.51
C ILE A 201 -4.30 -5.60 -13.38
N TRP A 202 -4.94 -5.09 -12.32
CA TRP A 202 -4.30 -4.48 -11.14
C TRP A 202 -4.37 -5.36 -9.88
N ASP A 203 -4.70 -6.65 -10.02
CA ASP A 203 -4.93 -7.58 -8.90
C ASP A 203 -3.69 -7.76 -8.00
N VAL A 204 -2.49 -7.81 -8.59
CA VAL A 204 -1.23 -7.85 -7.83
C VAL A 204 -1.07 -6.57 -6.99
N ALA A 205 -1.42 -5.41 -7.53
CA ALA A 205 -1.37 -4.15 -6.78
C ALA A 205 -2.38 -4.15 -5.63
N ASP A 206 -3.60 -4.62 -5.87
CA ASP A 206 -4.63 -4.75 -4.82
C ASP A 206 -4.19 -5.73 -3.71
N LEU A 207 -3.50 -6.82 -4.07
CA LEU A 207 -2.97 -7.77 -3.09
C LEU A 207 -1.83 -7.17 -2.27
N VAL A 208 -0.89 -6.47 -2.90
CA VAL A 208 0.21 -5.79 -2.21
C VAL A 208 -0.34 -4.72 -1.27
N GLU A 209 -1.31 -3.93 -1.73
CA GLU A 209 -1.98 -2.94 -0.88
C GLU A 209 -2.60 -3.58 0.37
N PHE A 210 -3.29 -4.71 0.20
CA PHE A 210 -3.84 -5.43 1.35
C PHE A 210 -2.76 -5.90 2.33
N VAL A 211 -1.61 -6.37 1.82
CA VAL A 211 -0.48 -6.77 2.67
C VAL A 211 0.08 -5.57 3.45
N HIS A 212 0.25 -4.41 2.82
CA HIS A 212 0.66 -3.19 3.53
C HIS A 212 -0.38 -2.73 4.56
N ALA A 213 -1.68 -2.87 4.26
CA ALA A 213 -2.73 -2.55 5.21
C ALA A 213 -2.67 -3.47 6.44
N GLN A 214 -2.45 -4.77 6.24
CA GLN A 214 -2.26 -5.74 7.33
C GLN A 214 -0.98 -5.47 8.14
N LEU A 215 0.10 -4.99 7.50
CA LEU A 215 1.31 -4.60 8.20
C LEU A 215 1.07 -3.41 9.14
N LEU A 216 0.26 -2.43 8.72
CA LEU A 216 -0.17 -1.32 9.59
C LEU A 216 -0.97 -1.81 10.79
N GLU A 217 -1.92 -2.72 10.59
CA GLU A 217 -2.71 -3.33 11.67
C GLU A 217 -1.81 -4.02 12.70
N LEU A 218 -0.83 -4.80 12.24
CA LEU A 218 0.14 -5.45 13.13
C LEU A 218 0.99 -4.43 13.90
N SER A 219 1.42 -3.36 13.23
CA SER A 219 2.22 -2.30 13.85
C SER A 219 1.42 -1.50 14.89
N TYR A 220 0.12 -1.31 14.62
CA TYR A 220 -0.83 -0.75 15.59
C TYR A 220 -0.92 -1.65 16.84
N TYR A 221 -1.14 -2.95 16.67
CA TYR A 221 -1.24 -3.87 17.81
C TYR A 221 0.04 -3.95 18.63
N ASP A 222 1.21 -3.94 17.98
CA ASP A 222 2.50 -3.92 18.68
C ASP A 222 2.65 -2.67 19.55
N ARG A 223 2.22 -1.50 19.05
CA ARG A 223 2.21 -0.26 19.83
C ARG A 223 1.27 -0.34 21.03
N VAL A 224 0.03 -0.77 20.83
CA VAL A 224 -0.96 -0.91 21.92
C VAL A 224 -0.46 -1.89 22.98
N LEU A 225 0.08 -3.05 22.56
CA LEU A 225 0.68 -4.03 23.45
C LEU A 225 1.86 -3.43 24.25
N THR A 226 2.71 -2.65 23.59
CA THR A 226 3.85 -1.99 24.24
C THR A 226 3.38 -0.98 25.28
N GLU A 227 2.40 -0.12 24.96
CA GLU A 227 1.83 0.86 25.88
C GLU A 227 1.17 0.20 27.09
N GLU A 228 0.40 -0.87 26.89
CA GLU A 228 -0.21 -1.64 27.98
C GLU A 228 0.85 -2.32 28.86
N LEU A 229 1.91 -2.88 28.28
CA LEU A 229 3.02 -3.47 29.04
C LEU A 229 3.80 -2.44 29.86
N GLU A 230 3.98 -1.22 29.33
CA GLU A 230 4.56 -0.10 30.08
C GLU A 230 3.64 0.41 31.21
N ALA A 231 2.32 0.25 31.06
CA ALA A 231 1.33 0.60 32.08
C ALA A 231 1.25 -0.44 33.22
N VAL A 232 1.60 -1.72 32.99
CA VAL A 232 1.54 -2.79 34.00
C VAL A 232 2.33 -2.45 35.28
N PRO A 233 3.59 -1.96 35.23
CA PRO A 233 4.31 -1.52 36.42
C PRO A 233 3.62 -0.39 37.22
N LEU A 234 2.88 0.49 36.54
CA LEU A 234 2.17 1.61 37.16
C LEU A 234 0.91 1.13 37.90
N VAL A 235 0.14 0.23 37.29
CA VAL A 235 -1.04 -0.40 37.92
C VAL A 235 -0.64 -1.28 39.11
N LEU A 236 0.51 -1.98 39.01
CA LEU A 236 1.06 -2.76 40.13
C LEU A 236 1.59 -1.88 41.28
N ARG A 237 2.06 -0.65 40.98
CA ARG A 237 2.44 0.33 42.00
C ARG A 237 1.25 0.96 42.71
N GLU A 238 0.18 1.30 41.98
CA GLU A 238 -1.05 1.84 42.57
C GLU A 238 -1.82 0.84 43.43
N ARG A 239 -1.72 -0.46 43.13
CA ARG A 239 -2.32 -1.51 43.98
C ARG A 239 -1.51 -1.88 45.22
N GLY A 240 -0.38 -1.21 45.45
CA GLY A 240 0.31 -1.24 46.74
C GLY A 240 0.96 -2.58 47.08
N VAL A 241 2.21 -2.47 47.50
CA VAL A 241 3.05 -3.50 48.13
C VAL A 241 2.53 -3.89 49.54
N TRP A 242 1.22 -3.77 49.80
CA TRP A 242 0.57 -3.95 51.11
C TRP A 242 -0.34 -5.19 51.18
N GLY A 243 -0.14 -6.19 50.31
CA GLY A 243 -0.96 -7.42 50.27
C GLY A 243 -0.26 -8.71 50.69
N TYR A 244 1.07 -8.81 50.61
CA TYR A 244 1.79 -10.10 50.74
C TYR A 244 2.36 -10.39 52.14
N GLY A 245 1.91 -9.68 53.17
CA GLY A 245 2.39 -9.84 54.56
C GLY A 245 1.56 -10.76 55.48
N ARG A 246 0.48 -11.38 55.00
CA ARG A 246 -0.47 -12.14 55.86
C ARG A 246 -0.66 -13.62 55.51
N LEU A 247 0.39 -14.30 55.05
CA LEU A 247 0.41 -15.77 54.87
C LEU A 247 1.52 -16.50 55.64
N GLN A 248 2.03 -15.93 56.75
CA GLN A 248 2.97 -16.62 57.65
C GLN A 248 2.38 -16.97 59.03
N ARG A 249 1.07 -17.23 59.12
CA ARG A 249 0.48 -17.90 60.31
C ARG A 249 -0.38 -19.10 59.92
N LEU A 250 0.24 -20.05 59.23
CA LEU A 250 -0.21 -21.45 59.19
C LEU A 250 1.03 -22.35 59.03
N ARG A 251 1.89 -22.34 60.06
CA ARG A 251 2.66 -23.50 60.56
C ARG A 251 3.49 -23.07 61.76
#